data_AF-A0AAV4XZ83-F1
#
_entry.id   AF-A0AAV4XZ83-F1
#
_cell.length_a   1.000
_cell.length_b   1.000
_cell.length_c   1.000
_cell.angle_alpha   90.00
_cell.angle_beta   90.00
_cell.angle_gamma   90.00
#
_symmetry.space_group_name_H-M   'P 1'
#
loop_
_entity.id
_entity.type
_entity.pdbx_description
1 polymer ?
#
loop_
_entity_poly.entity_id
_entity_poly.type
_entity_poly.pdbx_seq_one_letter_code
_entity_poly.pdbx_strand_id
1 'polypeptide(L)'
;MNTHSVPPLQFMCLRETVIHLFNRKDMKKCLHELGFHDPHGYVDCIAKRGEELASTLPIPASVKHALMDVLRSMATEVFDWYIKQKYLISYDFDVISSFHWRSDCTIDEVKTAQALARRQDADIASRFLE
;
A
#
# COMPACT_ATOMS: atom_id res chain seq x y z
N MET A 1 -12.19 -25.85 -7.50
CA MET A 1 -12.76 -24.76 -8.32
C MET A 1 -12.74 -23.50 -7.46
N ASN A 2 -11.76 -22.61 -7.68
CA ASN A 2 -11.72 -21.31 -6.98
C ASN A 2 -12.54 -20.31 -7.79
N THR A 3 -13.77 -20.05 -7.35
CA THR A 3 -14.55 -18.90 -7.81
C THR A 3 -13.95 -17.66 -7.17
N HIS A 4 -12.98 -17.03 -7.83
CA HIS A 4 -12.63 -15.65 -7.52
C HIS A 4 -13.84 -14.79 -7.90
N SER A 5 -14.71 -14.50 -6.93
CA SER A 5 -15.79 -13.53 -7.11
C SER A 5 -15.15 -12.19 -7.38
N VAL A 6 -15.39 -11.64 -8.57
CA VAL A 6 -14.97 -10.28 -8.93
C VAL A 6 -15.53 -9.32 -7.87
N PRO A 7 -14.71 -8.47 -7.25
CA PRO A 7 -15.21 -7.52 -6.27
C PRO A 7 -16.26 -6.59 -6.89
N PRO A 8 -17.24 -6.11 -6.11
CA PRO A 8 -18.22 -5.15 -6.63
C PRO A 8 -17.52 -3.92 -7.23
N LEU A 9 -18.03 -3.41 -8.36
CA LEU A 9 -17.44 -2.25 -9.06
C LEU A 9 -17.26 -1.04 -8.13
N GLN A 10 -18.22 -0.80 -7.23
CA GLN A 10 -18.13 0.25 -6.23
C GLN A 10 -16.89 0.12 -5.34
N PHE A 11 -16.57 -1.10 -4.89
CA PHE A 11 -15.39 -1.37 -4.08
C PHE A 11 -14.11 -1.13 -4.86
N MET A 12 -14.06 -1.56 -6.12
CA MET A 12 -12.92 -1.32 -7.00
C MET A 12 -12.69 0.17 -7.25
N CYS A 13 -13.75 0.94 -7.53
CA CYS A 13 -13.65 2.40 -7.70
C CYS A 13 -13.15 3.09 -6.43
N LEU A 14 -13.60 2.68 -5.25
CA LEU A 14 -13.12 3.23 -3.98
C LEU A 14 -11.64 2.92 -3.75
N ARG A 15 -11.21 1.68 -4.02
CA ARG A 15 -9.79 1.29 -3.91
C ARG A 15 -8.91 2.07 -4.86
N GLU A 16 -9.31 2.20 -6.13
CA GLU A 16 -8.56 3.00 -7.10
C GLU A 16 -8.45 4.46 -6.66
N THR A 17 -9.54 5.01 -6.12
CA THR A 17 -9.56 6.37 -5.56
C THR A 17 -8.60 6.48 -4.38
N VAL A 18 -8.55 5.48 -3.49
CA VAL A 18 -7.60 5.43 -2.38
C VAL A 18 -6.15 5.37 -2.87
N ILE A 19 -5.85 4.56 -3.90
CA ILE A 19 -4.50 4.46 -4.50
C ILE A 19 -4.02 5.83 -5.02
N HIS A 20 -4.93 6.62 -5.59
CA HIS A 20 -4.61 7.94 -6.12
C HIS A 20 -4.57 9.05 -5.07
N LEU A 21 -5.47 9.03 -4.09
CA LEU A 21 -5.57 10.06 -3.06
C LEU A 21 -4.52 9.90 -1.97
N PHE A 22 -4.33 8.67 -1.49
CA PHE A 22 -3.42 8.41 -0.38
C PHE A 22 -2.03 8.14 -0.92
N ASN A 23 -1.21 9.18 -0.83
CA ASN A 23 0.12 9.20 -1.42
C ASN A 23 0.99 8.08 -0.84
N ARG A 24 1.74 7.41 -1.72
CA ARG A 24 2.76 6.41 -1.37
C ARG A 24 3.78 6.93 -0.35
N LYS A 25 4.00 8.26 -0.31
CA LYS A 25 4.85 8.93 0.69
C LYS A 25 4.30 8.85 2.11
N ASP A 26 2.99 8.99 2.29
CA ASP A 26 2.35 8.92 3.61
C ASP A 26 2.42 7.51 4.17
N MET A 27 2.20 6.52 3.32
CA MET A 27 2.36 5.12 3.70
C MET A 27 3.80 4.79 4.09
N LYS A 28 4.77 5.31 3.34
CA LYS A 28 6.20 5.11 3.63
C LYS A 28 6.59 5.74 4.96
N LYS A 29 6.08 6.95 5.21
CA LYS A 29 6.32 7.66 6.46
C LYS A 29 5.75 6.90 7.66
N CYS A 30 4.52 6.39 7.57
CA CYS A 30 3.93 5.58 8.64
C CYS A 30 4.69 4.27 8.88
N LEU A 31 5.15 3.58 7.83
CA LEU A 31 5.98 2.38 8.00
C LEU A 31 7.33 2.69 8.68
N HIS A 32 7.96 3.81 8.32
CA HIS A 32 9.23 4.22 8.90
C HIS A 32 9.10 4.71 10.36
N GLU A 33 8.03 5.42 10.70
CA GLU A 33 7.82 5.99 12.04
C GLU A 33 7.51 4.94 13.11
N LEU A 34 6.80 3.86 12.74
CA LEU A 34 6.28 2.89 13.71
C LEU A 34 7.09 1.58 13.75
N GLY A 35 7.91 1.34 12.74
CA GLY A 35 8.62 0.06 12.59
C GLY A 35 7.67 -1.13 12.41
N PHE A 36 8.22 -2.33 12.33
CA PHE A 36 7.48 -3.53 11.88
C PHE A 36 6.76 -4.29 12.99
N HIS A 37 6.73 -3.74 14.20
CA HIS A 37 6.21 -4.44 15.37
C HIS A 37 4.78 -4.05 15.72
N ASP A 38 4.23 -3.01 15.09
CA ASP A 38 2.92 -2.46 15.43
C ASP A 38 2.00 -2.34 14.21
N PRO A 39 1.32 -3.44 13.81
CA PRO A 39 0.31 -3.42 12.75
C PRO A 39 -0.82 -2.42 13.04
N HIS A 40 -1.25 -2.33 14.30
CA HIS A 40 -2.34 -1.46 14.69
C HIS A 40 -1.91 0.01 14.59
N GLY A 41 -0.72 0.33 15.10
CA GLY A 41 -0.13 1.65 14.95
C GLY A 41 0.00 2.05 13.48
N TYR A 42 0.41 1.14 12.59
CA TYR A 42 0.54 1.45 11.16
C TYR A 42 -0.81 1.82 10.56
N VAL A 43 -1.83 0.99 10.77
CA VAL A 43 -3.19 1.24 10.27
C VAL A 43 -3.74 2.54 10.84
N ASP A 44 -3.50 2.84 12.12
CA ASP A 44 -3.96 4.07 12.77
C ASP A 44 -3.23 5.31 12.22
N CYS A 45 -1.93 5.24 11.96
CA CYS A 45 -1.18 6.32 11.32
C CYS A 45 -1.71 6.63 9.92
N ILE A 46 -1.96 5.58 9.13
CA ILE A 46 -2.58 5.71 7.81
C ILE A 46 -3.97 6.30 7.94
N ALA A 47 -4.79 5.81 8.87
CA ALA A 47 -6.15 6.29 9.07
C ALA A 47 -6.20 7.76 9.48
N LYS A 48 -5.30 8.21 10.35
CA LYS A 48 -5.22 9.61 10.77
C LYS A 48 -4.90 10.54 9.58
N ARG A 49 -3.90 10.19 8.78
CA ARG A 49 -3.59 10.92 7.53
C ARG A 49 -4.75 10.84 6.53
N GLY A 50 -5.38 9.67 6.51
CA GLY A 50 -6.67 9.34 5.94
C GLY A 50 -7.71 10.42 6.12
N GLU A 51 -8.04 10.64 7.39
CA GLU A 51 -9.07 11.53 7.87
C GLU A 51 -8.72 12.99 7.59
N GLU A 52 -7.46 13.38 7.79
CA GLU A 52 -6.96 14.72 7.47
C GLU A 52 -7.21 15.05 5.99
N LEU A 53 -6.83 14.16 5.06
CA LEU A 53 -7.06 14.38 3.63
C LEU A 53 -8.55 14.35 3.29
N ALA A 54 -9.29 13.34 3.76
CA ALA A 54 -10.71 13.19 3.48
C ALA A 54 -11.54 14.37 4.00
N SER A 55 -11.12 15.02 5.09
CA SER A 55 -11.78 16.21 5.62
C SER A 55 -11.82 17.36 4.60
N THR A 56 -10.77 17.49 3.79
CA THR A 56 -10.62 18.55 2.77
C THR A 56 -11.41 18.29 1.49
N LEU A 57 -11.83 17.05 1.24
CA LEU A 57 -12.52 16.69 0.03
C LEU A 57 -13.99 17.17 0.06
N PRO A 58 -14.49 17.84 -1.00
CA PRO A 58 -15.88 18.29 -1.10
C PRO A 58 -16.80 17.14 -1.55
N ILE A 59 -16.83 16.05 -0.78
CA ILE A 59 -17.62 14.84 -1.05
C ILE A 59 -18.54 14.49 0.14
N PRO A 60 -19.63 13.73 -0.09
CA PRO A 60 -20.54 13.34 0.99
C PRO A 60 -19.87 12.52 2.10
N ALA A 61 -20.35 12.68 3.33
CA ALA A 61 -19.82 11.98 4.51
C ALA A 61 -19.88 10.45 4.40
N SER A 62 -20.87 9.90 3.69
CA SER A 62 -20.99 8.47 3.40
C SER A 62 -19.85 7.97 2.51
N VAL A 63 -19.45 8.76 1.51
CA VAL A 63 -18.31 8.44 0.63
C VAL A 63 -17.00 8.56 1.39
N LYS A 64 -16.87 9.57 2.28
CA LYS A 64 -15.69 9.69 3.17
C LYS A 64 -15.52 8.45 4.04
N HIS A 65 -16.60 7.98 4.67
CA HIS A 65 -16.57 6.74 5.46
C HIS A 65 -16.16 5.53 4.61
N ALA A 66 -16.77 5.36 3.44
CA ALA A 66 -16.43 4.23 2.56
C ALA A 66 -14.96 4.27 2.10
N LEU A 67 -14.41 5.46 1.80
CA LEU A 67 -13.00 5.62 1.47
C LEU A 67 -12.09 5.26 2.66
N MET A 68 -12.47 5.67 3.87
CA MET A 68 -11.70 5.36 5.08
C MET A 68 -11.69 3.88 5.41
N ASP A 69 -12.82 3.18 5.25
CA ASP A 69 -12.89 1.73 5.49
C ASP A 69 -12.02 0.97 4.48
N VAL A 70 -12.06 1.39 3.21
CA VAL A 70 -11.20 0.83 2.17
C VAL A 70 -9.73 1.12 2.44
N LEU A 71 -9.39 2.35 2.86
CA LEU A 71 -8.02 2.73 3.20
C LEU A 71 -7.46 1.87 4.33
N ARG A 72 -8.24 1.64 5.40
CA ARG A 72 -7.83 0.78 6.52
C ARG A 72 -7.60 -0.65 6.06
N SER A 73 -8.51 -1.21 5.26
CA SER A 73 -8.34 -2.55 4.68
C SER A 73 -7.08 -2.65 3.81
N MET A 74 -6.79 -1.64 3.00
CA MET A 74 -5.58 -1.58 2.18
C MET A 74 -4.31 -1.43 3.02
N ALA A 75 -4.35 -0.65 4.10
CA ALA A 75 -3.22 -0.52 5.01
C ALA A 75 -2.87 -1.89 5.63
N THR A 76 -3.85 -2.64 6.10
CA THR A 76 -3.63 -4.01 6.60
C THR A 76 -3.00 -4.90 5.53
N GLU A 77 -3.52 -4.88 4.29
CA GLU A 77 -2.98 -5.68 3.19
C GLU A 77 -1.51 -5.33 2.87
N VAL A 78 -1.18 -4.03 2.83
CA VAL A 78 0.19 -3.54 2.63
C VAL A 78 1.11 -4.00 3.76
N PHE A 79 0.65 -3.89 5.01
CA PHE A 79 1.42 -4.32 6.17
C PHE A 79 1.68 -5.83 6.17
N ASP A 80 0.64 -6.63 5.93
CA ASP A 80 0.72 -8.08 5.85
C ASP A 80 1.69 -8.53 4.76
N TRP A 81 1.58 -7.91 3.58
CA TRP A 81 2.51 -8.16 2.49
C TRP A 81 3.95 -7.81 2.89
N TYR A 82 4.15 -6.64 3.49
CA TYR A 82 5.47 -6.20 3.93
C TYR A 82 6.09 -7.19 4.93
N ILE A 83 5.34 -7.63 5.94
CA ILE A 83 5.81 -8.59 6.94
C ILE A 83 6.22 -9.92 6.31
N LYS A 84 5.49 -10.42 5.30
CA LYS A 84 5.87 -11.62 4.56
C LYS A 84 7.21 -11.46 3.84
N GLN A 85 7.54 -10.25 3.40
CA GLN A 85 8.72 -9.96 2.58
C GLN A 85 9.87 -9.30 3.37
N LYS A 86 9.71 -9.05 4.67
CA LYS A 86 10.66 -8.28 5.51
C LYS A 86 12.08 -8.85 5.57
N TYR A 87 12.25 -10.14 5.29
CA TYR A 87 13.57 -10.80 5.25
C TYR A 87 14.24 -10.73 3.87
N LEU A 88 13.47 -10.36 2.84
CA LEU A 88 13.92 -10.28 1.46
C LEU A 88 14.20 -8.83 1.03
N ILE A 89 13.63 -7.85 1.74
CA ILE A 89 13.74 -6.44 1.38
C ILE A 89 14.54 -5.71 2.45
N SER A 90 15.60 -5.00 2.05
CA SER A 90 16.34 -4.12 2.96
C SER A 90 15.47 -2.95 3.40
N TYR A 91 15.67 -2.47 4.64
CA TYR A 91 14.90 -1.37 5.27
C TYR A 91 14.83 -0.09 4.43
N ASP A 92 15.81 0.15 3.55
CA ASP A 92 15.91 1.36 2.72
C ASP A 92 15.11 1.30 1.42
N PHE A 93 14.54 0.16 1.08
CA PHE A 93 13.87 0.00 -0.21
C PHE A 93 12.54 0.76 -0.22
N ASP A 94 12.29 1.52 -1.29
CA ASP A 94 10.99 2.15 -1.53
C ASP A 94 9.98 1.10 -2.01
N VAL A 95 9.63 0.19 -1.10
CA VAL A 95 8.73 -0.96 -1.31
C VAL A 95 7.36 -0.49 -1.79
N ILE A 96 6.89 0.61 -1.22
CA ILE A 96 5.57 1.15 -1.50
C ILE A 96 5.52 1.79 -2.90
N SER A 97 6.60 2.40 -3.37
CA SER A 97 6.69 2.84 -4.77
C SER A 97 6.66 1.69 -5.79
N SER A 98 6.91 0.46 -5.34
CA SER A 98 7.06 -0.72 -6.18
C SER A 98 5.81 -1.61 -6.20
N PHE A 99 4.75 -1.25 -5.45
CA PHE A 99 3.50 -2.00 -5.51
C PHE A 99 2.89 -1.95 -6.90
N HIS A 100 2.67 -3.13 -7.45
CA HIS A 100 1.84 -3.33 -8.62
C HIS A 100 0.45 -3.71 -8.15
N TRP A 101 -0.57 -3.00 -8.63
CA TRP A 101 -1.96 -3.31 -8.35
C TRP A 101 -2.53 -4.17 -9.48
N ARG A 102 -3.31 -5.19 -9.12
CA ARG A 102 -4.13 -5.97 -10.05
C ARG A 102 -5.34 -5.15 -10.50
N SER A 103 -6.04 -5.65 -11.52
CA SER A 103 -7.28 -5.01 -12.01
C SER A 103 -8.40 -4.97 -10.97
N ASP A 104 -8.36 -5.84 -9.95
CA ASP A 104 -9.27 -5.83 -8.81
C ASP A 104 -8.79 -4.92 -7.65
N CYS A 105 -7.77 -4.11 -7.92
CA CYS A 105 -7.11 -3.18 -7.00
C CYS A 105 -6.47 -3.86 -5.77
N THR A 106 -6.21 -5.16 -5.80
CA THR A 106 -5.38 -5.87 -4.80
C THR A 106 -3.90 -5.84 -5.18
N ILE A 107 -2.99 -6.13 -4.25
CA ILE A 107 -1.55 -6.19 -4.54
C ILE A 107 -1.25 -7.40 -5.44
N ASP A 108 -0.61 -7.15 -6.58
CA ASP A 108 0.01 -8.18 -7.41
C ASP A 108 1.33 -8.60 -6.75
N GLU A 109 1.27 -9.59 -5.86
CA GLU A 109 2.43 -10.03 -5.09
C GLU A 109 3.61 -10.45 -5.97
N VAL A 110 3.34 -11.13 -7.09
CA VAL A 110 4.37 -11.66 -8.00
C VAL A 110 5.06 -10.52 -8.73
N LYS A 111 4.31 -9.62 -9.35
CA LYS A 111 4.90 -8.47 -10.06
C LYS A 111 5.62 -7.52 -9.11
N THR A 112 5.06 -7.31 -7.92
CA THR A 112 5.70 -6.48 -6.88
C THR A 112 7.03 -7.08 -6.46
N ALA A 113 7.09 -8.39 -6.15
CA ALA A 113 8.34 -9.06 -5.79
C ALA A 113 9.38 -9.03 -6.93
N GLN A 114 8.96 -9.25 -8.18
CA GLN A 114 9.84 -9.16 -9.35
C GLN A 114 10.41 -7.75 -9.56
N ALA A 115 9.58 -6.71 -9.40
CA ALA A 115 10.02 -5.33 -9.52
C ALA A 115 11.06 -4.96 -8.45
N LEU A 116 10.88 -5.46 -7.23
CA LEU A 116 11.81 -5.25 -6.13
C LEU A 116 13.13 -5.95 -6.36
N ALA A 117 13.12 -7.23 -6.75
CA ALA A 117 14.33 -7.99 -7.07
C ALA A 117 15.16 -7.29 -8.17
N ARG A 118 14.51 -6.85 -9.26
CA ARG A 118 15.20 -6.13 -10.36
C ARG A 118 15.84 -4.83 -9.91
N ARG A 119 15.19 -4.07 -9.02
CA ARG A 119 15.77 -2.84 -8.49
C ARG A 119 16.92 -3.13 -7.54
N GLN A 120 16.86 -4.21 -6.76
CA GLN A 120 17.94 -4.63 -5.88
C GLN A 120 19.16 -5.05 -6.71
N ASP A 121 18.96 -5.81 -7.79
CA ASP A 121 20.02 -6.16 -8.73
C ASP A 121 20.65 -4.91 -9.37
N ALA A 122 19.83 -3.91 -9.71
CA ALA A 122 20.32 -2.64 -10.26
C ALA A 122 21.14 -1.83 -9.24
N ASP A 123 20.73 -1.79 -7.96
CA ASP A 123 21.47 -1.13 -6.87
C ASP A 123 22.77 -1.86 -6.51
N ILE A 124 22.80 -3.19 -6.64
CA ILE A 124 24.04 -3.96 -6.51
C ILE A 124 24.96 -3.66 -7.69
N ALA A 125 24.44 -3.71 -8.93
CA ALA A 125 25.24 -3.49 -10.14
C ALA A 125 25.86 -2.08 -10.19
N SER A 126 25.14 -1.05 -9.75
CA SER A 126 25.66 0.33 -9.73
C SER A 126 26.87 0.47 -8.79
N ARG A 127 26.93 -0.28 -7.69
CA ARG A 127 28.04 -0.27 -6.73
C ARG A 127 29.33 -0.92 -7.24
N PHE A 128 29.25 -1.71 -8.32
CA PHE A 128 30.41 -2.37 -8.94
C PHE A 128 30.83 -1.71 -10.27
N LEU A 129 30.13 -0.67 -10.70
CA LEU A 129 30.42 0.10 -11.93
C LEU A 129 31.02 1.49 -11.64
N GLU A 130 31.31 1.81 -10.38
CA GLU A 130 32.19 2.90 -9.94
C GLU A 130 33.62 2.39 -9.68
#